data_AF-A0A819YD74-F1
#
_entry.id   AF-A0A819YD74-F1
#
_cell.length_a   1.000
_cell.length_b   1.000
_cell.length_c   1.000
_cell.angle_alpha   90.00
_cell.angle_beta   90.00
_cell.angle_gamma   90.00
#
_symmetry.space_group_name_H-M   'P 1'
#
loop_
_entity.id
_entity.type
_entity.pdbx_description
1 polymer ?
#
loop_
_entity_poly.entity_id
_entity_poly.type
_entity_poly.pdbx_seq_one_letter_code
_entity_poly.pdbx_strand_id
1 'polypeptide(L)'
;MYTQLFKEILLDIEYDEQSIQQFTAYCRNNNSLSPINTNRFEKEYAAQLAIWWYTFPSNIYCMLNYALRTLDADAIITMGFFMCHLHQQIQQLYEQQVSSYGRKPFLVYRGQGLMKSDFEKLQRAKGGLMSFNNFLSTSKDKKISLEFAEDASKKPDMVGIFFGMSIDPSIKSAPFASIREKSYFKEEDEILFSMHTVFRVNAIKQIDNENQLYQVELELTSDDDQQLRLLTDRIREEAGGSTGWQRLGKLLLNIGQFNKAEELYNVLLEQTSDNGEKAHYYVCLGYVKNHQGDYERAIWYYEQGLEIQQKTLRLNHPDLATSYDNIGLVYGNMGEYSKARSSHEKALEIREKTLPSNHPDLATSYNNIGSVYDNMGENSKALSYHEKALEIEQKSLPSNHPDLANSYNNIASVYYNMKDYSKALSYFERALDILRRALPPTHPNIKNVKNSIEIVKKNL
;
A
#
# COMPACT_ATOMS: atom_id res chain seq x y z
N MET A 1 -0.23 1.12 8.04
CA MET A 1 -1.36 0.77 7.15
C MET A 1 -0.92 -0.18 6.04
N TYR A 2 -0.05 0.18 5.10
CA TYR A 2 0.51 -0.82 4.14
C TYR A 2 1.19 -2.01 4.84
N THR A 3 1.79 -1.79 5.99
CA THR A 3 2.36 -2.84 6.87
C THR A 3 1.33 -3.83 7.40
N GLN A 4 0.08 -3.39 7.64
CA GLN A 4 -1.03 -4.29 7.97
C GLN A 4 -1.33 -5.21 6.79
N LEU A 5 -1.41 -4.62 5.60
CA LEU A 5 -1.72 -5.34 4.39
C LEU A 5 -0.60 -6.31 4.00
N PHE A 6 0.67 -5.90 4.15
CA PHE A 6 1.81 -6.80 4.05
C PHE A 6 1.69 -7.97 5.03
N LYS A 7 1.37 -7.71 6.30
CA LYS A 7 1.16 -8.76 7.30
C LYS A 7 0.06 -9.73 6.85
N GLU A 8 -1.11 -9.23 6.46
CA GLU A 8 -2.22 -10.07 5.98
C GLU A 8 -1.79 -10.93 4.77
N ILE A 9 -1.17 -10.31 3.77
CA ILE A 9 -0.73 -11.01 2.55
C ILE A 9 0.31 -12.08 2.84
N LEU A 10 1.33 -11.77 3.65
CA LEU A 10 2.42 -12.70 3.94
C LEU A 10 1.95 -13.86 4.81
N LEU A 11 0.90 -13.69 5.62
CA LEU A 11 0.29 -14.79 6.37
C LEU A 11 -0.54 -15.72 5.48
N ASP A 12 -1.03 -15.24 4.35
CA ASP A 12 -1.78 -16.02 3.36
C ASP A 12 -0.86 -16.76 2.37
N ILE A 13 0.45 -16.53 2.41
CA ILE A 13 1.44 -17.15 1.51
C ILE A 13 2.01 -18.42 2.16
N GLU A 14 2.03 -19.51 1.38
CA GLU A 14 2.77 -20.71 1.74
C GLU A 14 4.26 -20.54 1.42
N TYR A 15 5.10 -20.84 2.41
CA TYR A 15 6.55 -20.81 2.28
C TYR A 15 7.10 -22.23 2.35
N ASP A 16 8.10 -22.51 1.52
CA ASP A 16 8.77 -23.80 1.42
C ASP A 16 10.25 -23.71 1.87
N GLU A 17 10.97 -24.82 1.79
CA GLU A 17 12.41 -24.85 2.10
C GLU A 17 13.24 -23.96 1.18
N GLN A 18 12.79 -23.71 -0.06
CA GLN A 18 13.48 -22.81 -0.98
C GLN A 18 13.49 -21.38 -0.46
N SER A 19 12.43 -20.97 0.25
CA SER A 19 12.33 -19.64 0.87
C SER A 19 13.48 -19.39 1.87
N ILE A 20 13.86 -20.41 2.65
CA ILE A 20 14.99 -20.34 3.58
C ILE A 20 16.31 -20.22 2.80
N GLN A 21 16.48 -21.01 1.73
CA GLN A 21 17.68 -20.99 0.89
C GLN A 21 17.85 -19.65 0.16
N GLN A 22 16.75 -19.07 -0.35
CA GLN A 22 16.74 -17.76 -0.97
C GLN A 22 17.16 -16.67 0.03
N PHE A 23 16.65 -16.74 1.27
CA PHE A 23 17.05 -15.82 2.33
C PHE A 23 18.53 -15.96 2.71
N THR A 24 19.05 -17.18 2.85
CA THR A 24 20.47 -17.36 3.17
C THR A 24 21.36 -16.90 2.01
N ALA A 25 20.97 -17.11 0.76
CA ALA A 25 21.66 -16.57 -0.41
C ALA A 25 21.64 -15.03 -0.43
N TYR A 26 20.48 -14.41 -0.18
CA TYR A 26 20.35 -12.96 -0.06
C TYR A 26 21.29 -12.39 1.02
N CYS A 27 21.36 -13.04 2.19
CA CYS A 27 22.23 -12.61 3.27
C CYS A 27 23.72 -12.74 2.95
N ARG A 28 24.13 -13.78 2.20
CA ARG A 28 25.50 -13.95 1.71
C ARG A 28 25.89 -12.83 0.74
N ASN A 29 24.99 -12.46 -0.17
CA ASN A 29 25.25 -11.44 -1.18
C ASN A 29 25.33 -10.02 -0.59
N ASN A 30 24.51 -9.73 0.43
CA ASN A 30 24.44 -8.40 1.04
C ASN A 30 25.32 -8.23 2.29
N ASN A 31 26.22 -9.18 2.59
CA ASN A 31 27.06 -9.21 3.81
C ASN A 31 26.26 -8.97 5.11
N SER A 32 24.96 -9.24 5.09
CA SER A 32 24.04 -8.79 6.15
C SER A 32 24.04 -9.73 7.35
N LEU A 33 24.48 -10.98 7.19
CA LEU A 33 24.75 -11.92 8.27
C LEU A 33 26.20 -12.39 8.18
N SER A 34 26.93 -12.40 9.30
CA SER A 34 28.29 -12.97 9.35
C SER A 34 28.26 -14.42 8.82
N PRO A 35 29.26 -14.87 8.02
CA PRO A 35 29.27 -16.20 7.39
C PRO A 35 29.08 -17.38 8.34
N ILE A 36 29.43 -17.23 9.63
CA ILE A 36 29.24 -18.26 10.67
C ILE A 36 27.75 -18.38 11.06
N ASN A 37 26.99 -17.28 11.01
CA ASN A 37 25.57 -17.24 11.37
C ASN A 37 24.67 -17.71 10.23
N THR A 38 25.01 -17.46 8.96
CA THR A 38 24.17 -17.87 7.82
C THR A 38 24.16 -19.39 7.63
N ASN A 39 25.32 -20.05 7.71
CA ASN A 39 25.40 -21.52 7.61
C ASN A 39 24.76 -22.21 8.81
N ARG A 40 24.81 -21.58 9.99
CA ARG A 40 24.14 -22.05 11.19
C ARG A 40 22.63 -21.90 11.07
N PHE A 41 22.16 -20.75 10.59
CA PHE A 41 20.74 -20.49 10.33
C PHE A 41 20.15 -21.55 9.40
N GLU A 42 20.79 -21.81 8.26
CA GLU A 42 20.31 -22.82 7.30
C GLU A 42 20.14 -24.21 7.91
N LYS A 43 21.05 -24.63 8.81
CA LYS A 43 21.03 -25.96 9.43
C LYS A 43 20.12 -26.07 10.65
N GLU A 44 20.09 -25.02 11.47
CA GLU A 44 19.43 -25.04 12.78
C GLU A 44 18.04 -24.37 12.77
N TYR A 45 17.66 -23.65 11.70
CA TYR A 45 16.37 -22.96 11.65
C TYR A 45 15.19 -23.91 11.83
N ALA A 46 15.19 -25.09 11.19
CA ALA A 46 14.13 -26.08 11.37
C ALA A 46 14.05 -26.64 12.80
N ALA A 47 15.16 -26.63 13.53
CA ALA A 47 15.26 -27.15 14.89
C ALA A 47 14.96 -26.10 15.98
N GLN A 48 14.99 -24.81 15.63
CA GLN A 48 14.84 -23.69 16.56
C GLN A 48 13.61 -22.84 16.23
N LEU A 49 13.05 -22.17 17.24
CA LEU A 49 11.90 -21.30 17.05
C LEU A 49 12.31 -19.98 16.37
N ALA A 50 11.43 -19.37 15.57
CA ALA A 50 11.66 -18.07 14.95
C ALA A 50 11.87 -16.97 16.00
N ILE A 51 11.18 -17.04 17.14
CA ILE A 51 11.39 -16.15 18.30
C ILE A 51 12.83 -16.25 18.84
N TRP A 52 13.39 -17.45 18.87
CA TRP A 52 14.78 -17.65 19.30
C TRP A 52 15.73 -16.93 18.35
N TRP A 53 15.56 -17.10 17.04
CA TRP A 53 16.37 -16.40 16.03
C TRP A 53 16.17 -14.90 16.01
N TYR A 54 14.95 -14.42 16.32
CA TYR A 54 14.65 -13.00 16.43
C TYR A 54 15.38 -12.33 17.59
N THR A 55 15.56 -13.04 18.71
CA THR A 55 16.26 -12.55 19.91
C THR A 55 17.74 -12.92 19.95
N PHE A 56 18.17 -13.89 19.13
CA PHE A 56 19.56 -14.31 19.02
C PHE A 56 20.42 -13.14 18.53
N PRO A 57 21.62 -12.90 19.10
CA PRO A 57 22.57 -11.85 18.71
C PRO A 57 23.09 -12.00 17.26
N SER A 58 22.21 -11.70 16.33
CA SER A 58 22.39 -11.75 14.89
C SER A 58 21.81 -10.49 14.27
N ASN A 59 22.08 -10.30 12.98
CA ASN A 59 21.54 -9.16 12.27
C ASN A 59 20.08 -9.37 11.82
N ILE A 60 19.45 -10.52 12.09
CA ILE A 60 18.07 -10.79 11.67
C ILE A 60 17.10 -9.75 12.25
N TYR A 61 17.20 -9.47 13.55
CA TYR A 61 16.41 -8.43 14.20
C TYR A 61 16.59 -7.07 13.50
N CYS A 62 17.84 -6.66 13.30
CA CYS A 62 18.17 -5.37 12.70
C CYS A 62 17.68 -5.27 11.25
N MET A 63 17.92 -6.31 10.44
CA MET A 63 17.48 -6.40 9.05
C MET A 63 15.97 -6.32 8.94
N LEU A 64 15.24 -7.12 9.73
CA LEU A 64 13.79 -7.13 9.69
C LEU A 64 13.19 -5.78 10.09
N ASN A 65 13.66 -5.22 11.21
CA ASN A 65 13.16 -3.94 11.68
C ASN A 65 13.53 -2.79 10.73
N TYR A 66 14.71 -2.84 10.12
CA TYR A 66 15.11 -1.87 9.10
C TYR A 66 14.20 -1.96 7.88
N ALA A 67 14.01 -3.17 7.33
CA ALA A 67 13.19 -3.41 6.15
C ALA A 67 11.74 -2.95 6.33
N LEU A 68 11.12 -3.28 7.47
CA LEU A 68 9.76 -2.85 7.79
C LEU A 68 9.65 -1.33 7.97
N ARG A 69 10.70 -0.68 8.50
CA ARG A 69 10.72 0.77 8.70
C ARG A 69 10.91 1.53 7.38
N THR A 70 11.76 1.02 6.48
CA THR A 70 12.06 1.64 5.19
C THR A 70 11.12 1.19 4.08
N LEU A 71 10.21 0.24 4.35
CA LEU A 71 9.40 -0.44 3.35
C LEU A 71 10.26 -1.03 2.22
N ASP A 72 11.39 -1.63 2.61
CA ASP A 72 12.28 -2.34 1.68
C ASP A 72 11.57 -3.62 1.23
N ALA A 73 10.93 -3.57 0.05
CA ALA A 73 10.14 -4.65 -0.50
C ALA A 73 10.98 -5.93 -0.66
N ASP A 74 12.24 -5.82 -1.10
CA ASP A 74 13.13 -6.96 -1.32
C ASP A 74 13.37 -7.72 -0.03
N ALA A 75 13.77 -7.00 1.02
CA ALA A 75 14.01 -7.59 2.32
C ALA A 75 12.72 -8.13 2.95
N ILE A 76 11.60 -7.41 2.83
CA ILE A 76 10.30 -7.87 3.38
C ILE A 76 9.85 -9.17 2.71
N ILE A 77 9.91 -9.26 1.38
CA ILE A 77 9.49 -10.45 0.63
C ILE A 77 10.42 -11.63 0.96
N THR A 78 11.73 -11.40 0.93
CA THR A 78 12.73 -12.43 1.24
C THR A 78 12.60 -12.94 2.68
N MET A 79 12.26 -12.06 3.62
CA MET A 79 12.03 -12.41 5.03
C MET A 79 10.58 -12.84 5.33
N GLY A 80 9.72 -12.98 4.31
CA GLY A 80 8.30 -13.28 4.47
C GLY A 80 8.06 -14.56 5.27
N PHE A 81 8.79 -15.65 4.97
CA PHE A 81 8.70 -16.91 5.72
C PHE A 81 9.02 -16.73 7.20
N PHE A 82 10.07 -15.94 7.51
CA PHE A 82 10.50 -15.67 8.87
C PHE A 82 9.48 -14.84 9.62
N MET A 83 8.92 -13.81 8.97
CA MET A 83 7.83 -13.00 9.52
C MET A 83 6.58 -13.84 9.81
N CYS A 84 6.21 -14.73 8.89
CA CYS A 84 5.07 -15.63 9.04
C CYS A 84 5.29 -16.59 10.24
N HIS A 85 6.43 -17.27 10.30
CA HIS A 85 6.75 -18.17 11.41
C HIS A 85 6.82 -17.43 12.75
N LEU A 86 7.40 -16.22 12.79
CA LEU A 86 7.47 -15.41 14.00
C LEU A 86 6.07 -15.00 14.48
N HIS A 87 5.20 -14.57 13.55
CA HIS A 87 3.81 -14.24 13.85
C HIS A 87 3.04 -15.46 14.39
N GLN A 88 3.12 -16.60 13.71
CA GLN A 88 2.43 -17.83 14.11
C GLN A 88 2.88 -18.30 15.50
N GLN A 89 4.19 -18.20 15.82
CA GLN A 89 4.69 -18.57 17.13
C GLN A 89 4.20 -17.62 18.24
N ILE A 90 4.16 -16.31 17.97
CA ILE A 90 3.57 -15.34 18.91
C ILE A 90 2.09 -15.66 19.13
N GLN A 91 1.33 -15.95 18.07
CA GLN A 91 -0.07 -16.34 18.15
C GLN A 91 -0.27 -17.61 18.99
N GLN A 92 0.51 -18.66 18.74
CA GLN A 92 0.43 -19.92 19.49
C GLN A 92 0.74 -19.70 20.98
N LEU A 93 1.77 -18.92 21.29
CA LEU A 93 2.10 -18.58 22.67
C LEU A 93 1.02 -17.72 23.32
N TYR A 94 0.45 -16.77 22.58
CA TYR A 94 -0.67 -15.95 23.05
C TYR A 94 -1.84 -16.84 23.47
N GLU A 95 -2.26 -17.79 22.61
CA GLU A 95 -3.34 -18.73 22.92
C GLU A 95 -3.04 -19.61 24.15
N GLN A 96 -1.79 -20.03 24.33
CA GLN A 96 -1.35 -20.79 25.50
C GLN A 96 -1.36 -19.95 26.78
N GLN A 97 -1.06 -18.65 26.68
CA GLN A 97 -0.85 -17.76 27.82
C GLN A 97 -2.07 -16.88 28.14
N VAL A 98 -3.04 -16.73 27.24
CA VAL A 98 -4.17 -15.78 27.38
C VAL A 98 -4.94 -15.98 28.68
N SER A 99 -5.10 -17.24 29.11
CA SER A 99 -5.76 -17.60 30.37
C SER A 99 -5.00 -17.13 31.62
N SER A 100 -3.67 -16.97 31.52
CA SER A 100 -2.79 -16.57 32.62
C SER A 100 -2.72 -15.05 32.83
N TYR A 101 -3.00 -14.22 31.80
CA TYR A 101 -2.98 -12.76 31.91
C TYR A 101 -4.17 -12.19 32.70
N GLY A 102 -5.20 -13.01 32.98
CA GLY A 102 -6.42 -12.55 33.63
C GLY A 102 -7.22 -11.57 32.76
N ARG A 103 -8.17 -10.86 33.36
CA ARG A 103 -9.02 -9.86 32.67
C ARG A 103 -8.63 -8.40 32.95
N LYS A 104 -7.58 -8.19 33.75
CA LYS A 104 -7.18 -6.83 34.15
C LYS A 104 -6.08 -6.33 33.21
N PRO A 105 -6.15 -5.07 32.78
CA PRO A 105 -5.06 -4.48 32.02
C PRO A 105 -3.74 -4.53 32.79
N PHE A 106 -2.64 -4.75 32.08
CA PHE A 106 -1.28 -4.69 32.62
C PHE A 106 -0.43 -3.70 31.85
N LEU A 107 0.70 -3.30 32.42
CA LEU A 107 1.63 -2.35 31.82
C LEU A 107 2.86 -3.06 31.26
N VAL A 108 3.26 -2.63 30.07
CA VAL A 108 4.57 -2.92 29.49
C VAL A 108 5.24 -1.63 29.06
N TYR A 109 6.56 -1.67 28.95
CA TYR A 109 7.38 -0.49 28.74
C TYR A 109 8.33 -0.69 27.56
N ARG A 110 8.68 0.42 26.91
CA ARG A 110 9.71 0.46 25.86
C ARG A 110 10.40 1.81 25.85
N GLY A 111 11.72 1.81 25.88
CA GLY A 111 12.53 3.00 25.61
C GLY A 111 13.06 3.01 24.19
N GLN A 112 13.05 4.17 23.54
CA GLN A 112 13.72 4.37 22.26
C GLN A 112 13.97 5.86 21.97
N GLY A 113 14.88 6.11 21.03
CA GLY A 113 15.02 7.43 20.41
C GLY A 113 14.06 7.62 19.25
N LEU A 114 13.55 8.84 19.10
CA LEU A 114 12.89 9.31 17.87
C LEU A 114 13.63 10.51 17.31
N MET A 115 13.67 10.64 15.99
CA MET A 115 14.09 11.89 15.35
C MET A 115 13.11 13.01 15.74
N LYS A 116 13.60 14.25 15.87
CA LYS A 116 12.75 15.41 16.21
C LYS A 116 11.52 15.54 15.30
N SER A 117 11.68 15.33 14.00
CA SER A 117 10.58 15.36 13.03
C SER A 117 9.51 14.29 13.25
N ASP A 118 9.90 13.09 13.69
CA ASP A 118 8.96 12.01 14.01
C ASP A 118 8.29 12.24 15.37
N PHE A 119 9.00 12.84 16.32
CA PHE A 119 8.43 13.28 17.58
C PHE A 119 7.36 14.37 17.38
N GLU A 120 7.59 15.34 16.50
CA GLU A 120 6.56 16.35 16.17
C GLU A 120 5.30 15.71 15.56
N LYS A 121 5.44 14.68 14.73
CA LYS A 121 4.29 13.92 14.22
C LYS A 121 3.56 13.21 15.36
N LEU A 122 4.30 12.61 16.29
CA LEU A 122 3.72 11.96 17.47
C LEU A 122 2.95 12.96 18.35
N GLN A 123 3.48 14.17 18.55
CA GLN A 123 2.79 15.23 19.28
C GLN A 123 1.47 15.65 18.63
N ARG A 124 1.46 15.77 17.29
CA ARG A 124 0.23 16.05 16.53
C ARG A 124 -0.76 14.90 16.55
N ALA A 125 -0.30 13.68 16.78
CA ALA A 125 -1.13 12.47 16.88
C ALA A 125 -1.73 12.24 18.27
N LYS A 126 -1.58 13.16 19.24
CA LYS A 126 -2.20 13.06 20.56
C LYS A 126 -3.72 12.92 20.44
N GLY A 127 -4.28 11.89 21.09
CA GLY A 127 -5.69 11.50 20.98
C GLY A 127 -6.03 10.66 19.75
N GLY A 128 -5.08 10.49 18.82
CA GLY A 128 -5.19 9.65 17.63
C GLY A 128 -4.57 8.27 17.81
N LEU A 129 -4.37 7.58 16.68
CA LEU A 129 -3.81 6.23 16.61
C LEU A 129 -2.33 6.28 16.19
N MET A 130 -1.54 5.38 16.77
CA MET A 130 -0.15 5.13 16.45
C MET A 130 0.06 3.63 16.23
N SER A 131 0.57 3.24 15.06
CA SER A 131 0.90 1.84 14.77
C SER A 131 2.41 1.59 14.88
N PHE A 132 2.79 0.52 15.58
CA PHE A 132 4.13 -0.04 15.47
C PHE A 132 4.19 -1.02 14.31
N ASN A 133 4.99 -0.66 13.30
CA ASN A 133 5.07 -1.41 12.04
C ASN A 133 5.97 -2.65 12.10
N ASN A 134 6.61 -2.89 13.24
CA ASN A 134 7.50 -4.02 13.50
C ASN A 134 6.89 -4.97 14.54
N PHE A 135 7.56 -6.10 14.75
CA PHE A 135 7.36 -6.89 15.96
C PHE A 135 7.83 -6.06 17.16
N LEU A 136 6.89 -5.69 18.01
CA LEU A 136 7.15 -4.72 19.07
C LEU A 136 7.63 -5.47 20.31
N SER A 137 8.93 -5.39 20.56
CA SER A 137 9.56 -5.87 21.80
C SER A 137 9.34 -4.87 22.93
N THR A 138 8.89 -5.35 24.09
CA THR A 138 8.62 -4.55 25.29
C THR A 138 9.05 -5.31 26.54
N SER A 139 9.27 -4.60 27.64
CA SER A 139 9.66 -5.18 28.92
C SER A 139 8.62 -4.90 30.00
N LYS A 140 8.44 -5.85 30.93
CA LYS A 140 7.73 -5.56 32.19
C LYS A 140 8.56 -4.74 33.17
N ASP A 141 9.88 -4.68 32.97
CA ASP A 141 10.77 -3.86 33.77
C ASP A 141 10.80 -2.41 33.26
N LYS A 142 10.26 -1.52 34.09
CA LYS A 142 10.25 -0.08 33.85
C LYS A 142 11.65 0.50 33.75
N LYS A 143 12.58 0.03 34.59
CA LYS A 143 13.92 0.61 34.72
C LYS A 143 14.75 0.37 33.46
N ILE A 144 14.78 -0.88 33.00
CA ILE A 144 15.48 -1.27 31.76
C ILE A 144 14.98 -0.42 30.59
N SER A 145 13.67 -0.28 30.44
CA SER A 145 13.07 0.53 29.37
C SER A 145 13.38 2.02 29.50
N LEU A 146 13.48 2.56 30.72
CA LEU A 146 13.80 3.97 30.92
C LEU A 146 15.27 4.26 30.55
N GLU A 147 16.20 3.38 30.92
CA GLU A 147 17.63 3.51 30.59
C GLU A 147 17.85 3.64 29.07
N PHE A 148 17.15 2.85 28.25
CA PHE A 148 17.21 2.97 26.79
C PHE A 148 16.70 4.33 26.27
N ALA A 149 15.67 4.90 26.91
CA ALA A 149 15.15 6.21 26.51
C ALA A 149 16.11 7.33 26.91
N GLU A 150 16.70 7.27 28.10
CA GLU A 150 17.71 8.21 28.60
C GLU A 150 18.97 8.19 27.74
N ASP A 151 19.46 7.00 27.36
CA ASP A 151 20.63 6.88 26.49
C ASP A 151 20.39 7.43 25.09
N ALA A 152 19.17 7.30 24.57
CA ALA A 152 18.80 7.91 23.30
C ALA A 152 18.73 9.44 23.39
N SER A 153 18.26 9.96 24.52
CA SER A 153 18.03 11.39 24.75
C SER A 153 19.33 12.20 24.87
N LYS A 154 20.45 11.54 25.19
CA LYS A 154 21.80 12.13 25.17
C LYS A 154 22.31 12.45 23.75
N LYS A 155 21.66 11.96 22.69
CA LYS A 155 22.09 12.19 21.30
C LYS A 155 21.48 13.49 20.74
N PRO A 156 22.25 14.39 20.11
CA PRO A 156 21.80 15.74 19.75
C PRO A 156 20.54 15.83 18.86
N ASP A 157 20.35 14.85 17.99
CA ASP A 157 19.28 14.83 16.98
C ASP A 157 18.11 13.91 17.36
N MET A 158 18.15 13.32 18.56
CA MET A 158 17.15 12.38 19.04
C MET A 158 16.41 12.94 20.24
N VAL A 159 15.14 12.58 20.33
CA VAL A 159 14.28 12.77 21.50
C VAL A 159 14.15 11.42 22.19
N GLY A 160 14.43 11.36 23.48
CA GLY A 160 14.25 10.14 24.26
C GLY A 160 12.77 9.91 24.55
N ILE A 161 12.25 8.75 24.18
CA ILE A 161 10.85 8.40 24.38
C ILE A 161 10.74 7.15 25.26
N PHE A 162 10.08 7.33 26.38
CA PHE A 162 9.69 6.25 27.28
C PHE A 162 8.20 5.96 27.10
N PHE A 163 7.89 4.86 26.42
CA PHE A 163 6.51 4.41 26.24
C PHE A 163 6.05 3.60 27.45
N GLY A 164 4.93 4.01 28.05
CA GLY A 164 4.16 3.20 28.98
C GLY A 164 2.88 2.74 28.30
N MET A 165 2.74 1.44 28.07
CA MET A 165 1.66 0.87 27.28
C MET A 165 0.72 0.06 28.16
N SER A 166 -0.56 0.42 28.17
CA SER A 166 -1.62 -0.33 28.84
C SER A 166 -2.19 -1.38 27.88
N ILE A 167 -2.13 -2.64 28.31
CA ILE A 167 -2.50 -3.81 27.51
C ILE A 167 -3.72 -4.46 28.14
N ASP A 168 -4.85 -4.42 27.44
CA ASP A 168 -6.02 -5.21 27.78
C ASP A 168 -5.90 -6.60 27.12
N PRO A 169 -5.73 -7.69 27.89
CA PRO A 169 -5.58 -9.04 27.34
C PRO A 169 -6.85 -9.59 26.69
N SER A 170 -8.00 -8.91 26.80
CA SER A 170 -9.24 -9.33 26.12
C SER A 170 -9.27 -8.94 24.63
N ILE A 171 -8.40 -8.02 24.20
CA ILE A 171 -8.28 -7.58 22.81
C ILE A 171 -7.58 -8.67 21.99
N LYS A 172 -8.27 -9.24 21.01
CA LYS A 172 -7.76 -10.40 20.25
C LYS A 172 -7.05 -10.03 18.95
N SER A 173 -7.29 -8.84 18.40
CA SER A 173 -6.69 -8.42 17.12
C SER A 173 -5.17 -8.21 17.18
N ALA A 174 -4.60 -8.08 18.38
CA ALA A 174 -3.18 -7.83 18.61
C ALA A 174 -2.55 -8.94 19.45
N PRO A 175 -2.14 -10.06 18.83
CA PRO A 175 -1.48 -11.15 19.54
C PRO A 175 -0.17 -10.69 20.17
N PHE A 176 0.05 -11.07 21.41
CA PHE A 176 1.29 -10.82 22.15
C PHE A 176 1.62 -12.00 23.05
N ALA A 177 2.89 -12.20 23.38
CA ALA A 177 3.28 -13.26 24.29
C ALA A 177 4.49 -12.87 25.12
N SER A 178 4.55 -13.44 26.33
CA SER A 178 5.78 -13.52 27.10
C SER A 178 6.69 -14.51 26.40
N ILE A 179 7.86 -14.05 25.97
CA ILE A 179 8.78 -14.88 25.19
C ILE A 179 9.97 -15.40 25.99
N ARG A 180 10.06 -15.09 27.28
CA ARG A 180 11.16 -15.49 28.18
C ARG A 180 11.64 -16.94 28.04
N GLU A 181 10.71 -17.89 27.92
CA GLU A 181 11.05 -19.32 27.81
C GLU A 181 11.52 -19.74 26.40
N LYS A 182 11.25 -18.92 25.39
CA LYS A 182 11.53 -19.18 23.96
C LYS A 182 12.61 -18.25 23.38
N SER A 183 12.93 -17.14 24.06
CA SER A 183 13.96 -16.19 23.67
C SER A 183 15.36 -16.76 23.91
N TYR A 184 16.34 -16.16 23.25
CA TYR A 184 17.75 -16.38 23.55
C TYR A 184 18.12 -15.82 24.94
N PHE A 185 17.58 -14.66 25.30
CA PHE A 185 17.77 -14.00 26.60
C PHE A 185 16.68 -14.42 27.59
N LYS A 186 16.97 -15.41 28.44
CA LYS A 186 16.01 -16.00 29.39
C LYS A 186 15.79 -15.18 30.68
N GLU A 187 16.61 -14.16 30.89
CA GLU A 187 16.60 -13.34 32.10
C GLU A 187 15.60 -12.16 32.00
N GLU A 188 15.17 -11.80 30.79
CA GLU A 188 14.25 -10.70 30.57
C GLU A 188 12.79 -11.16 30.56
N ASP A 189 11.93 -10.45 31.30
CA ASP A 189 10.47 -10.58 31.20
C ASP A 189 9.96 -9.78 29.99
N GLU A 190 10.36 -10.22 28.80
CA GLU A 190 10.02 -9.61 27.52
C GLU A 190 8.61 -10.03 27.05
N ILE A 191 7.78 -9.04 26.71
CA ILE A 191 6.53 -9.24 25.98
C ILE A 191 6.75 -8.81 24.52
N LEU A 192 6.62 -9.75 23.61
CA LEU A 192 6.72 -9.51 22.17
C LEU A 192 5.33 -9.46 21.56
N PHE A 193 5.04 -8.37 20.86
CA PHE A 193 3.80 -8.21 20.09
C PHE A 193 4.02 -8.59 18.63
N SER A 194 2.94 -9.08 18.06
CA SER A 194 2.80 -9.25 16.63
C SER A 194 2.98 -7.94 15.86
N MET A 195 3.38 -8.06 14.60
CA MET A 195 3.51 -6.92 13.69
C MET A 195 2.22 -6.12 13.56
N HIS A 196 2.37 -4.82 13.33
CA HIS A 196 1.25 -3.89 13.09
C HIS A 196 0.30 -3.82 14.30
N THR A 197 0.87 -3.66 15.49
CA THR A 197 0.08 -3.41 16.71
C THR A 197 -0.24 -1.91 16.80
N VAL A 198 -1.51 -1.58 17.02
CA VAL A 198 -2.01 -0.20 17.02
C VAL A 198 -2.39 0.23 18.44
N PHE A 199 -1.93 1.41 18.82
CA PHE A 199 -2.17 2.02 20.12
C PHE A 199 -2.81 3.41 19.98
N ARG A 200 -3.65 3.78 20.93
CA ARG A 200 -4.13 5.15 21.11
C ARG A 200 -3.13 5.95 21.93
N VAL A 201 -2.82 7.17 21.48
CA VAL A 201 -1.90 8.08 22.18
C VAL A 201 -2.68 8.90 23.20
N ASN A 202 -2.66 8.49 24.47
CA ASN A 202 -3.45 9.11 25.53
C ASN A 202 -2.80 10.39 26.06
N ALA A 203 -1.51 10.33 26.38
CA ALA A 203 -0.77 11.47 26.90
C ALA A 203 0.68 11.47 26.45
N ILE A 204 1.23 12.67 26.36
CA ILE A 204 2.66 12.92 26.13
C ILE A 204 3.07 13.92 27.20
N LYS A 205 4.02 13.53 28.05
CA LYS A 205 4.50 14.31 29.20
C LYS A 205 6.01 14.39 29.13
N GLN A 206 6.58 15.57 29.34
CA GLN A 206 8.03 15.69 29.48
C GLN A 206 8.44 15.23 30.89
N ILE A 207 9.45 14.37 30.97
CA ILE A 207 9.96 13.84 32.25
C ILE A 207 11.26 14.54 32.65
N ASP A 208 12.10 14.88 31.67
CA ASP A 208 13.33 15.64 31.87
C ASP A 208 13.37 16.85 30.93
N ASN A 209 13.55 18.03 31.54
CA ASN A 209 13.63 19.30 30.82
C ASN A 209 15.01 19.50 30.16
N GLU A 210 16.06 18.89 30.68
CA GLU A 210 17.43 19.09 30.20
C GLU A 210 17.74 18.17 29.01
N ASN A 211 17.27 16.93 29.04
CA ASN A 211 17.70 15.91 28.08
C ASN A 211 16.62 15.50 27.05
N GLN A 212 15.63 16.34 26.73
CA GLN A 212 14.57 16.03 25.74
C GLN A 212 13.94 14.64 25.94
N LEU A 213 13.59 14.28 27.18
CA LEU A 213 13.02 12.98 27.53
C LEU A 213 11.52 13.09 27.80
N TYR A 214 10.72 12.26 27.13
CA TYR A 214 9.26 12.29 27.21
C TYR A 214 8.68 10.91 27.55
N GLN A 215 7.67 10.90 28.42
CA GLN A 215 6.78 9.78 28.64
C GLN A 215 5.62 9.86 27.65
N VAL A 216 5.35 8.76 26.99
CA VAL A 216 4.18 8.62 26.12
C VAL A 216 3.32 7.48 26.67
N GLU A 217 2.10 7.83 27.06
CA GLU A 217 1.11 6.88 27.57
C GLU A 217 0.29 6.38 26.38
N LEU A 218 0.38 5.07 26.15
CA LEU A 218 -0.29 4.36 25.07
C LEU A 218 -1.29 3.36 25.64
N GLU A 219 -2.38 3.16 24.91
CA GLU A 219 -3.40 2.15 25.22
C GLU A 219 -3.63 1.27 24.01
N LEU A 220 -3.62 -0.05 24.20
CA LEU A 220 -3.85 -0.99 23.10
C LEU A 220 -5.24 -0.74 22.51
N THR A 221 -5.31 -0.58 21.19
CA THR A 221 -6.55 -0.19 20.51
C THR A 221 -7.52 -1.37 20.46
N SER A 222 -8.78 -1.15 20.82
CA SER A 222 -9.85 -2.16 20.77
C SER A 222 -10.23 -2.54 19.34
N ASP A 223 -10.68 -3.78 19.17
CA ASP A 223 -11.25 -4.33 17.93
C ASP A 223 -12.51 -3.55 17.45
N ASP A 224 -13.17 -2.84 18.38
CA ASP A 224 -14.36 -2.01 18.12
C ASP A 224 -14.04 -0.55 17.77
N ASP A 225 -12.77 -0.18 17.67
CA ASP A 225 -12.38 1.20 17.37
C ASP A 225 -12.81 1.63 15.96
N GLN A 226 -13.70 2.63 15.90
CA GLN A 226 -14.28 3.11 14.64
C GLN A 226 -13.22 3.69 13.69
N GLN A 227 -12.19 4.38 14.22
CA GLN A 227 -11.15 4.97 13.38
C GLN A 227 -10.28 3.87 12.77
N LEU A 228 -9.94 2.85 13.56
CA LEU A 228 -9.18 1.70 13.07
C LEU A 228 -9.97 0.94 12.00
N ARG A 229 -11.26 0.66 12.22
CA ARG A 229 -12.12 -0.03 11.24
C ARG A 229 -12.17 0.69 9.90
N LEU A 230 -12.47 1.99 9.90
CA LEU A 230 -12.52 2.79 8.68
C LEU A 230 -11.20 2.80 7.90
N LEU A 231 -10.06 2.79 8.62
CA LEU A 231 -8.75 2.73 8.00
C LEU A 231 -8.48 1.33 7.42
N THR A 232 -8.80 0.27 8.16
CA THR A 232 -8.58 -1.11 7.72
C THR A 232 -9.48 -1.48 6.56
N ASP A 233 -10.76 -1.10 6.57
CA ASP A 233 -11.74 -1.43 5.52
C ASP A 233 -11.33 -0.81 4.17
N ARG A 234 -10.94 0.47 4.16
CA ARG A 234 -10.46 1.14 2.96
C ARG A 234 -9.28 0.41 2.31
N ILE A 235 -8.32 -0.03 3.11
CA ILE A 235 -7.12 -0.72 2.61
C ILE A 235 -7.45 -2.12 2.11
N ARG A 236 -8.38 -2.80 2.78
CA ARG A 236 -8.86 -4.12 2.35
C ARG A 236 -9.62 -4.03 1.03
N GLU A 237 -10.41 -2.99 0.82
CA GLU A 237 -11.06 -2.70 -0.46
C GLU A 237 -10.02 -2.46 -1.56
N GLU A 238 -9.01 -1.62 -1.31
CA GLU A 238 -7.92 -1.36 -2.27
C GLU A 238 -7.17 -2.63 -2.68
N ALA A 239 -7.02 -3.59 -1.75
CA ALA A 239 -6.30 -4.84 -1.96
C ALA A 239 -7.18 -6.09 -2.12
N GLY A 240 -8.48 -5.90 -2.34
CA GLY A 240 -9.43 -6.99 -2.51
C GLY A 240 -9.30 -7.69 -3.87
N GLY A 241 -9.83 -8.92 -3.95
CA GLY A 241 -10.03 -9.67 -5.19
C GLY A 241 -8.93 -10.65 -5.59
N SER A 242 -7.79 -10.67 -4.90
CA SER A 242 -6.69 -11.61 -5.16
C SER A 242 -6.15 -12.22 -3.86
N THR A 243 -5.48 -13.38 -3.94
CA THR A 243 -4.92 -14.10 -2.79
C THR A 243 -3.41 -14.34 -2.95
N GLY A 244 -2.72 -14.58 -1.84
CA GLY A 244 -1.29 -14.92 -1.79
C GLY A 244 -0.40 -13.99 -2.62
N TRP A 245 0.42 -14.58 -3.49
CA TRP A 245 1.38 -13.85 -4.33
C TRP A 245 0.74 -12.85 -5.31
N GLN A 246 -0.47 -13.10 -5.80
CA GLN A 246 -1.18 -12.16 -6.67
C GLN A 246 -1.56 -10.87 -5.93
N ARG A 247 -1.98 -11.02 -4.67
CA ARG A 247 -2.29 -9.91 -3.77
C ARG A 247 -1.05 -9.09 -3.45
N LEU A 248 0.10 -9.77 -3.26
CA LEU A 248 1.40 -9.10 -3.11
C LEU A 248 1.77 -8.28 -4.35
N GLY A 249 1.63 -8.85 -5.55
CA GLY A 249 1.90 -8.13 -6.80
C GLY A 249 1.07 -6.85 -6.95
N LYS A 250 -0.24 -6.92 -6.65
CA LYS A 250 -1.13 -5.76 -6.66
C LYS A 250 -0.68 -4.68 -5.67
N LEU A 251 -0.29 -5.10 -4.45
CA LEU A 251 0.24 -4.18 -3.45
C LEU A 251 1.52 -3.49 -3.96
N LEU A 252 2.46 -4.24 -4.53
CA LEU A 252 3.72 -3.69 -5.07
C LEU A 252 3.46 -2.65 -6.15
N LEU A 253 2.50 -2.90 -7.06
CA LEU A 253 2.08 -1.91 -8.05
C LEU A 253 1.52 -0.64 -7.39
N ASN A 254 0.67 -0.79 -6.38
CA ASN A 254 0.04 0.35 -5.69
C ASN A 254 1.05 1.23 -4.93
N ILE A 255 2.11 0.64 -4.38
CA ILE A 255 3.18 1.38 -3.70
C ILE A 255 4.31 1.83 -4.64
N GLY A 256 4.15 1.62 -5.95
CA GLY A 256 5.12 2.04 -6.98
C GLY A 256 6.38 1.20 -7.08
N GLN A 257 6.40 0.00 -6.49
CA GLN A 257 7.52 -0.95 -6.53
C GLN A 257 7.48 -1.78 -7.83
N PHE A 258 7.51 -1.10 -8.97
CA PHE A 258 7.30 -1.71 -10.29
C PHE A 258 8.31 -2.81 -10.65
N ASN A 259 9.59 -2.63 -10.31
CA ASN A 259 10.62 -3.64 -10.60
C ASN A 259 10.38 -4.95 -9.84
N LYS A 260 9.94 -4.86 -8.58
CA LYS A 260 9.62 -6.06 -7.79
C LYS A 260 8.32 -6.71 -8.22
N ALA A 261 7.32 -5.90 -8.59
CA ALA A 261 6.11 -6.43 -9.19
C ALA A 261 6.45 -7.21 -10.48
N GLU A 262 7.33 -6.69 -11.32
CA GLU A 262 7.79 -7.38 -12.53
C GLU A 262 8.51 -8.70 -12.22
N GLU A 263 9.49 -8.71 -11.32
CA GLU A 263 10.17 -9.94 -10.90
C GLU A 263 9.17 -11.00 -10.42
N LEU A 264 8.23 -10.60 -9.55
CA LEU A 264 7.21 -11.48 -9.01
C LEU A 264 6.28 -12.03 -10.10
N TYR A 265 5.72 -11.16 -10.96
CA TYR A 265 4.80 -11.59 -12.01
C TYR A 265 5.47 -12.47 -13.06
N ASN A 266 6.77 -12.30 -13.34
CA ASN A 266 7.52 -13.21 -14.22
C ASN A 266 7.64 -14.60 -13.59
N VAL A 267 7.97 -14.71 -12.30
CA VAL A 267 8.02 -16.00 -11.59
C VAL A 267 6.64 -16.67 -11.59
N LEU A 268 5.57 -15.91 -11.27
CA LEU A 268 4.20 -16.44 -11.28
C LEU A 268 3.77 -16.90 -12.67
N LEU A 269 4.16 -16.18 -13.72
CA LEU A 269 3.88 -16.52 -15.11
C LEU A 269 4.56 -17.82 -15.55
N GLU A 270 5.81 -18.06 -15.11
CA GLU A 270 6.55 -19.29 -15.39
C GLU A 270 5.95 -20.50 -14.65
N GLN A 271 5.44 -20.29 -13.44
CA GLN A 271 4.91 -21.37 -12.59
C GLN A 271 3.46 -21.74 -12.90
N THR A 272 2.63 -20.79 -13.34
CA THR A 272 1.21 -21.06 -13.56
C THR A 272 0.98 -21.89 -14.83
N SER A 273 0.00 -22.78 -14.76
CA SER A 273 -0.55 -23.48 -15.93
C SER A 273 -1.94 -22.97 -16.32
N ASP A 274 -2.57 -22.15 -15.47
CA ASP A 274 -3.91 -21.62 -15.69
C ASP A 274 -3.87 -20.44 -16.67
N ASN A 275 -4.71 -20.51 -17.70
CA ASN A 275 -4.73 -19.48 -18.75
C ASN A 275 -5.33 -18.15 -18.26
N GLY A 276 -6.28 -18.17 -17.33
CA GLY A 276 -6.84 -16.95 -16.75
C GLY A 276 -5.79 -16.19 -15.93
N GLU A 277 -5.04 -16.90 -15.10
CA GLU A 277 -3.91 -16.35 -14.35
C GLU A 277 -2.80 -15.82 -15.28
N LYS A 278 -2.42 -16.59 -16.32
CA LYS A 278 -1.43 -16.12 -17.32
C LYS A 278 -1.86 -14.80 -17.96
N ALA A 279 -3.12 -14.72 -18.40
CA ALA A 279 -3.64 -13.50 -18.99
C ALA A 279 -3.58 -12.32 -18.00
N HIS A 280 -3.94 -12.56 -16.74
CA HIS A 280 -3.84 -11.56 -15.68
C HIS A 280 -2.40 -11.09 -15.46
N TYR A 281 -1.43 -12.00 -15.36
CA TYR A 281 -0.02 -11.65 -15.17
C TYR A 281 0.56 -10.88 -16.35
N TYR A 282 0.18 -11.24 -17.58
CA TYR A 282 0.53 -10.46 -18.76
C TYR A 282 -0.03 -9.03 -18.70
N VAL A 283 -1.28 -8.84 -18.27
CA VAL A 283 -1.84 -7.50 -18.06
C VAL A 283 -1.05 -6.72 -17.00
N CYS A 284 -0.71 -7.35 -15.87
CA CYS A 284 0.09 -6.72 -14.84
C CYS A 284 1.52 -6.34 -15.32
N LEU A 285 2.18 -7.21 -16.08
CA LEU A 285 3.49 -6.92 -16.67
C LEU A 285 3.39 -5.79 -17.71
N GLY A 286 2.34 -5.77 -18.52
CA GLY A 286 2.06 -4.68 -19.45
C GLY A 286 1.90 -3.33 -18.73
N TYR A 287 1.21 -3.32 -17.59
CA TYR A 287 1.07 -2.14 -16.73
C TYR A 287 2.42 -1.67 -16.19
N VAL A 288 3.25 -2.60 -15.69
CA VAL A 288 4.61 -2.26 -15.24
C VAL A 288 5.43 -1.62 -16.36
N LYS A 289 5.44 -2.21 -17.56
CA LYS A 289 6.22 -1.70 -18.69
C LYS A 289 5.74 -0.34 -19.17
N ASN A 290 4.43 -0.10 -19.18
CA ASN A 290 3.88 1.21 -19.50
C ASN A 290 4.36 2.28 -18.50
N HIS A 291 4.38 1.97 -17.20
CA HIS A 291 4.90 2.87 -16.17
C HIS A 291 6.41 3.11 -16.27
N GLN A 292 7.18 2.12 -16.71
CA GLN A 292 8.62 2.25 -16.97
C GLN A 292 8.92 3.01 -18.29
N GLY A 293 7.90 3.31 -19.11
CA GLY A 293 8.06 3.94 -20.42
C GLY A 293 8.48 2.98 -21.54
N ASP A 294 8.53 1.68 -21.27
CA ASP A 294 8.83 0.62 -22.26
C ASP A 294 7.53 0.23 -22.99
N TYR A 295 7.04 1.15 -23.84
CA TYR A 295 5.73 1.03 -24.48
C TYR A 295 5.64 -0.16 -25.45
N GLU A 296 6.73 -0.53 -26.11
CA GLU A 296 6.76 -1.68 -27.02
C GLU A 296 6.52 -2.99 -26.25
N ARG A 297 7.22 -3.20 -25.13
CA ARG A 297 6.97 -4.37 -24.29
C ARG A 297 5.61 -4.32 -23.60
N ALA A 298 5.14 -3.12 -23.22
CA ALA A 298 3.81 -2.96 -22.67
C ALA A 298 2.72 -3.47 -23.62
N ILE A 299 2.77 -3.05 -24.90
CA ILE A 299 1.87 -3.54 -25.94
C ILE A 299 2.01 -5.05 -26.10
N TRP A 300 3.24 -5.56 -26.22
CA TRP A 300 3.47 -7.00 -26.38
C TRP A 300 2.81 -7.80 -25.25
N TYR A 301 3.02 -7.41 -24.00
CA TYR A 301 2.41 -8.08 -22.85
C TYR A 301 0.87 -8.00 -22.88
N TYR A 302 0.30 -6.82 -23.16
CA TYR A 302 -1.16 -6.70 -23.26
C TYR A 302 -1.74 -7.53 -24.41
N GLU A 303 -1.06 -7.63 -25.55
CA GLU A 303 -1.47 -8.46 -26.68
C GLU A 303 -1.42 -9.95 -26.34
N GLN A 304 -0.38 -10.42 -25.62
CA GLN A 304 -0.31 -11.80 -25.14
C GLN A 304 -1.46 -12.13 -24.18
N GLY A 305 -1.76 -11.24 -23.24
CA GLY A 305 -2.89 -11.40 -22.32
C GLY A 305 -4.23 -11.42 -23.06
N LEU A 306 -4.41 -10.49 -24.02
CA LEU A 306 -5.60 -10.40 -24.85
C LEU A 306 -5.81 -11.65 -25.72
N GLU A 307 -4.76 -12.21 -26.31
CA GLU A 307 -4.86 -13.43 -27.12
C GLU A 307 -5.38 -14.62 -26.29
N ILE A 308 -4.89 -14.76 -25.06
CA ILE A 308 -5.38 -15.80 -24.14
C ILE A 308 -6.84 -15.54 -23.76
N GLN A 309 -7.19 -14.31 -23.41
CA GLN A 309 -8.57 -13.92 -23.07
C GLN A 309 -9.54 -14.19 -24.23
N GLN A 310 -9.17 -13.88 -25.47
CA GLN A 310 -10.00 -14.13 -26.65
C GLN A 310 -10.28 -15.62 -26.88
N LYS A 311 -9.33 -16.50 -26.51
CA LYS A 311 -9.50 -17.96 -26.62
C LYS A 311 -10.32 -18.56 -25.48
N THR A 312 -10.34 -17.92 -24.32
CA THR A 312 -10.89 -18.49 -23.07
C THR A 312 -12.20 -17.85 -22.63
N LEU A 313 -12.43 -16.59 -22.97
CA LEU A 313 -13.58 -15.81 -22.54
C LEU A 313 -14.62 -15.65 -23.66
N ARG A 314 -15.85 -15.28 -23.29
CA ARG A 314 -16.88 -14.91 -24.25
C ARG A 314 -16.52 -13.60 -24.95
N LEU A 315 -16.96 -13.41 -26.19
CA LEU A 315 -16.63 -12.24 -27.02
C LEU A 315 -16.90 -10.87 -26.39
N ASN A 316 -17.86 -10.77 -25.46
CA ASN A 316 -18.18 -9.52 -24.78
C ASN A 316 -17.76 -9.54 -23.29
N HIS A 317 -16.75 -10.33 -22.90
CA HIS A 317 -16.30 -10.35 -21.52
C HIS A 317 -15.67 -9.00 -21.12
N PRO A 318 -15.97 -8.42 -19.94
CA PRO A 318 -15.41 -7.13 -19.50
C PRO A 318 -13.87 -7.05 -19.56
N ASP A 319 -13.17 -8.13 -19.24
CA ASP A 319 -11.71 -8.19 -19.31
C ASP A 319 -11.14 -7.91 -20.70
N LEU A 320 -11.86 -8.27 -21.77
CA LEU A 320 -11.45 -7.93 -23.13
C LEU A 320 -11.49 -6.42 -23.35
N ALA A 321 -12.52 -5.74 -22.82
CA ALA A 321 -12.60 -4.28 -22.89
C ALA A 321 -11.45 -3.61 -22.12
N THR A 322 -11.13 -4.12 -20.92
CA THR A 322 -10.00 -3.63 -20.13
C THR A 322 -8.67 -3.78 -20.87
N SER A 323 -8.43 -4.93 -21.50
CA SER A 323 -7.21 -5.16 -22.29
C SER A 323 -7.12 -4.22 -23.50
N TYR A 324 -8.21 -4.02 -24.24
CA TYR A 324 -8.24 -3.06 -25.33
C TYR A 324 -8.00 -1.62 -24.86
N ASP A 325 -8.59 -1.21 -23.75
CA ASP A 325 -8.35 0.12 -23.19
C ASP A 325 -6.89 0.32 -22.79
N ASN A 326 -6.28 -0.68 -22.15
CA ASN A 326 -4.87 -0.61 -21.77
C ASN A 326 -3.95 -0.47 -22.99
N ILE A 327 -4.21 -1.22 -24.06
CA ILE A 327 -3.50 -1.08 -25.34
C ILE A 327 -3.73 0.33 -25.93
N GLY A 328 -4.97 0.82 -25.87
CA GLY A 328 -5.33 2.17 -26.32
C GLY A 328 -4.54 3.26 -25.61
N LEU A 329 -4.44 3.16 -24.28
CA LEU A 329 -3.65 4.08 -23.45
C LEU A 329 -2.16 4.08 -23.84
N VAL A 330 -1.56 2.90 -24.06
CA VAL A 330 -0.15 2.83 -24.47
C VAL A 330 0.06 3.47 -25.85
N TYR A 331 -0.79 3.18 -26.83
CA TYR A 331 -0.71 3.85 -28.13
C TYR A 331 -0.90 5.37 -28.02
N GLY A 332 -1.79 5.82 -27.14
CA GLY A 332 -1.97 7.25 -26.85
C GLY A 332 -0.68 7.89 -26.32
N ASN A 333 0.00 7.23 -25.38
CA ASN A 333 1.29 7.69 -24.84
C ASN A 333 2.39 7.75 -25.91
N MET A 334 2.34 6.85 -26.91
CA MET A 334 3.26 6.87 -28.06
C MET A 334 2.90 7.93 -29.12
N GLY A 335 1.76 8.62 -29.00
CA GLY A 335 1.25 9.52 -30.04
C GLY A 335 0.60 8.81 -31.23
N GLU A 336 0.39 7.50 -31.16
CA GLU A 336 -0.21 6.66 -32.19
C GLU A 336 -1.75 6.72 -32.13
N TYR A 337 -2.31 7.93 -32.21
CA TYR A 337 -3.71 8.23 -31.90
C TYR A 337 -4.73 7.42 -32.70
N SER A 338 -4.44 7.10 -33.96
CA SER A 338 -5.31 6.24 -34.79
C SER A 338 -5.44 4.83 -34.23
N LYS A 339 -4.35 4.25 -33.70
CA LYS A 339 -4.37 2.92 -33.07
C LYS A 339 -5.03 3.00 -31.69
N ALA A 340 -4.72 4.05 -30.92
CA ALA A 340 -5.36 4.31 -29.63
C ALA A 340 -6.89 4.36 -29.76
N ARG A 341 -7.39 5.13 -30.74
CA ARG A 341 -8.81 5.25 -31.04
C ARG A 341 -9.44 3.89 -31.34
N SER A 342 -8.85 3.13 -32.27
CA SER A 342 -9.35 1.81 -32.68
C SER A 342 -9.48 0.84 -31.49
N SER A 343 -8.49 0.87 -30.58
CA SER A 343 -8.54 0.05 -29.37
C SER A 343 -9.62 0.52 -28.39
N HIS A 344 -9.73 1.82 -28.11
CA HIS A 344 -10.79 2.34 -27.24
C HIS A 344 -12.20 2.14 -27.80
N GLU A 345 -12.39 2.23 -29.12
CA GLU A 345 -13.68 1.96 -29.78
C GLU A 345 -14.10 0.50 -29.59
N LYS A 346 -13.16 -0.46 -29.68
CA LYS A 346 -13.44 -1.88 -29.37
C LYS A 346 -13.81 -2.09 -27.91
N ALA A 347 -13.11 -1.44 -26.98
CA ALA A 347 -13.44 -1.51 -25.56
C ALA A 347 -14.85 -0.96 -25.28
N LEU A 348 -15.18 0.19 -25.89
CA LEU A 348 -16.51 0.79 -25.79
C LEU A 348 -17.60 -0.14 -26.35
N GLU A 349 -17.40 -0.74 -27.53
CA GLU A 349 -18.37 -1.64 -28.14
C GLU A 349 -18.71 -2.84 -27.22
N ILE A 350 -17.70 -3.42 -26.56
CA ILE A 350 -17.89 -4.51 -25.60
C ILE A 350 -18.68 -4.02 -24.39
N ARG A 351 -18.34 -2.85 -23.84
CA ARG A 351 -19.02 -2.28 -22.67
C ARG A 351 -20.46 -1.90 -22.97
N GLU A 352 -20.75 -1.31 -24.13
CA GLU A 352 -22.12 -0.97 -24.56
C GLU A 352 -23.02 -2.20 -24.67
N LYS A 353 -22.46 -3.36 -25.05
CA LYS A 353 -23.19 -4.63 -25.14
C LYS A 353 -23.45 -5.30 -23.78
N THR A 354 -22.68 -4.95 -22.75
CA THR A 354 -22.66 -5.70 -21.47
C THR A 354 -23.10 -4.91 -20.26
N LEU A 355 -22.98 -3.59 -20.29
CA LEU A 355 -23.23 -2.72 -19.17
C LEU A 355 -24.52 -1.90 -19.37
N PRO A 356 -25.23 -1.54 -18.29
CA PRO A 356 -26.31 -0.55 -18.35
C PRO A 356 -25.82 0.77 -18.94
N SER A 357 -26.69 1.49 -19.66
CA SER A 357 -26.36 2.75 -20.33
C SER A 357 -25.82 3.87 -19.42
N ASN A 358 -26.02 3.77 -18.10
CA ASN A 358 -25.53 4.72 -17.10
C ASN A 358 -24.35 4.18 -16.28
N HIS A 359 -23.69 3.10 -16.73
CA HIS A 359 -22.56 2.52 -16.01
C HIS A 359 -21.31 3.42 -16.09
N PRO A 360 -20.59 3.68 -14.98
CA PRO A 360 -19.41 4.54 -14.97
C PRO A 360 -18.32 4.15 -15.98
N ASP A 361 -18.06 2.85 -16.20
CA ASP A 361 -17.08 2.40 -17.19
C ASP A 361 -17.36 2.86 -18.64
N LEU A 362 -18.62 3.13 -18.99
CA LEU A 362 -18.95 3.73 -20.28
C LEU A 362 -18.47 5.18 -20.35
N ALA A 363 -18.62 5.95 -19.27
CA ALA A 363 -18.09 7.31 -19.19
C ALA A 363 -16.56 7.32 -19.35
N THR A 364 -15.87 6.38 -18.70
CA THR A 364 -14.41 6.20 -18.87
C THR A 364 -14.04 5.93 -20.33
N SER A 365 -14.74 5.03 -21.01
CA SER A 365 -14.51 4.77 -22.45
C SER A 365 -14.72 6.03 -23.31
N TYR A 366 -15.83 6.74 -23.11
CA TYR A 366 -16.09 7.96 -23.88
C TYR A 366 -15.05 9.05 -23.60
N ASN A 367 -14.61 9.21 -22.35
CA ASN A 367 -13.53 10.12 -21.99
C ASN A 367 -12.21 9.76 -22.66
N ASN A 368 -11.82 8.48 -22.69
CA ASN A 368 -10.59 8.05 -23.36
C ASN A 368 -10.62 8.37 -24.87
N ILE A 369 -11.75 8.09 -25.54
CA ILE A 369 -11.93 8.42 -26.96
C ILE A 369 -11.93 9.95 -27.18
N GLY A 370 -12.59 10.71 -26.30
CA GLY A 370 -12.60 12.17 -26.33
C GLY A 370 -11.19 12.76 -26.25
N SER A 371 -10.37 12.27 -25.32
CA SER A 371 -8.97 12.67 -25.18
C SER A 371 -8.13 12.35 -26.42
N VAL A 372 -8.37 11.20 -27.07
CA VAL A 372 -7.70 10.87 -28.33
C VAL A 372 -8.08 11.85 -29.44
N TYR A 373 -9.36 12.22 -29.56
CA TYR A 373 -9.78 13.24 -30.54
C TYR A 373 -9.23 14.63 -30.22
N ASP A 374 -9.14 15.04 -28.95
CA ASP A 374 -8.55 16.31 -28.55
C ASP A 374 -7.07 16.36 -28.94
N ASN A 375 -6.32 15.29 -28.67
CA ASN A 375 -4.92 15.15 -29.08
C ASN A 375 -4.73 15.16 -30.61
N MET A 376 -5.73 14.73 -31.37
CA MET A 376 -5.75 14.83 -32.85
C MET A 376 -6.18 16.23 -33.35
N GLY A 377 -6.59 17.14 -32.46
CA GLY A 377 -7.13 18.46 -32.81
C GLY A 377 -8.57 18.43 -33.34
N GLU A 378 -9.27 17.30 -33.22
CA GLU A 378 -10.67 17.12 -33.63
C GLU A 378 -11.64 17.58 -32.53
N ASN A 379 -11.52 18.84 -32.12
CA ASN A 379 -12.16 19.42 -30.93
C ASN A 379 -13.69 19.18 -30.86
N SER A 380 -14.41 19.29 -31.99
CA SER A 380 -15.86 19.07 -32.00
C SER A 380 -16.25 17.63 -31.66
N LYS A 381 -15.45 16.64 -32.08
CA LYS A 381 -15.68 15.24 -31.70
C LYS A 381 -15.28 15.05 -30.24
N ALA A 382 -14.14 15.57 -29.82
CA ALA A 382 -13.70 15.50 -28.42
C ALA A 382 -14.79 16.02 -27.45
N LEU A 383 -15.38 17.20 -27.74
CA LEU A 383 -16.50 17.75 -26.97
C LEU A 383 -17.68 16.78 -26.91
N SER A 384 -18.14 16.26 -28.06
CA SER A 384 -19.28 15.33 -28.10
C SER A 384 -19.05 14.07 -27.24
N TYR A 385 -17.82 13.54 -27.24
CA TYR A 385 -17.46 12.37 -26.43
C TYR A 385 -17.39 12.70 -24.94
N HIS A 386 -16.74 13.80 -24.55
CA HIS A 386 -16.66 14.23 -23.15
C HIS A 386 -18.03 14.65 -22.58
N GLU A 387 -18.90 15.28 -23.37
CA GLU A 387 -20.26 15.62 -22.95
C GLU A 387 -21.10 14.37 -22.69
N LYS A 388 -20.94 13.33 -23.52
CA LYS A 388 -21.61 12.04 -23.29
C LYS A 388 -21.09 11.33 -22.03
N ALA A 389 -19.78 11.38 -21.78
CA ALA A 389 -19.21 10.87 -20.52
C ALA A 389 -19.78 11.61 -19.30
N LEU A 390 -19.82 12.94 -19.36
CA LEU A 390 -20.38 13.79 -18.30
C LEU A 390 -21.86 13.49 -18.06
N GLU A 391 -22.67 13.26 -19.10
CA GLU A 391 -24.09 12.92 -18.98
C GLU A 391 -24.29 11.61 -18.19
N ILE A 392 -23.46 10.60 -18.48
CA ILE A 392 -23.49 9.30 -17.79
C ILE A 392 -23.10 9.48 -16.32
N GLU A 393 -22.01 10.19 -16.04
CA GLU A 393 -21.54 10.47 -14.68
C GLU A 393 -22.59 11.25 -13.87
N GLN A 394 -23.24 12.26 -14.46
CA GLN A 394 -24.29 13.03 -13.80
C GLN A 394 -25.50 12.18 -13.38
N LYS A 395 -25.79 11.12 -14.13
CA LYS A 395 -26.87 10.17 -13.84
C LYS A 395 -26.49 9.11 -12.81
N SER A 396 -25.19 8.83 -12.63
CA SER A 396 -24.69 7.68 -11.87
C SER A 396 -23.96 8.05 -10.59
N LEU A 397 -23.43 9.27 -10.48
CA LEU A 397 -22.57 9.70 -9.39
C LEU A 397 -23.19 10.84 -8.56
N PRO A 398 -22.85 10.95 -7.27
CA PRO A 398 -23.20 12.12 -6.47
C PRO A 398 -22.66 13.41 -7.08
N SER A 399 -23.37 14.53 -6.93
CA SER A 399 -23.01 15.83 -7.52
C SER A 399 -21.64 16.40 -7.11
N ASN A 400 -21.03 15.85 -6.06
CA ASN A 400 -19.69 16.19 -5.57
C ASN A 400 -18.64 15.11 -5.88
N HIS A 401 -18.92 14.15 -6.78
CA HIS A 401 -17.96 13.10 -7.10
C HIS A 401 -16.76 13.68 -7.89
N PRO A 402 -15.51 13.33 -7.55
CA PRO A 402 -14.32 13.82 -8.26
C PRO A 402 -14.31 13.56 -9.77
N ASP A 403 -14.92 12.46 -10.23
CA ASP A 403 -14.96 12.12 -11.66
C ASP A 403 -15.75 13.15 -12.49
N LEU A 404 -16.82 13.71 -11.94
CA LEU A 404 -17.53 14.83 -12.58
C LEU A 404 -16.61 16.02 -12.80
N ALA A 405 -15.71 16.31 -11.86
CA ALA A 405 -14.72 17.37 -12.02
C ALA A 405 -13.71 17.04 -13.12
N ASN A 406 -13.31 15.77 -13.28
CA ASN A 406 -12.42 15.35 -14.36
C ASN A 406 -13.09 15.54 -15.74
N SER A 407 -14.34 15.14 -15.91
CA SER A 407 -15.11 15.38 -17.15
C SER A 407 -15.25 16.87 -17.47
N TYR A 408 -15.58 17.71 -16.48
CA TYR A 408 -15.61 19.16 -16.69
C TYR A 408 -14.23 19.75 -17.04
N ASN A 409 -13.16 19.24 -16.43
CA ASN A 409 -11.80 19.65 -16.75
C ASN A 409 -11.40 19.26 -18.18
N ASN A 410 -11.80 18.07 -18.66
CA ASN A 410 -11.55 17.65 -20.05
C ASN A 410 -12.27 18.57 -21.04
N ILE A 411 -13.56 18.87 -20.81
CA ILE A 411 -14.32 19.81 -21.64
C ILE A 411 -13.68 21.20 -21.63
N ALA A 412 -13.23 21.67 -20.46
CA ALA A 412 -12.54 22.96 -20.34
C ALA A 412 -11.24 23.00 -21.17
N SER A 413 -10.45 21.93 -21.15
CA SER A 413 -9.23 21.80 -21.95
C SER A 413 -9.52 21.87 -23.45
N VAL A 414 -10.58 21.21 -23.93
CA VAL A 414 -10.97 21.31 -25.35
C VAL A 414 -11.36 22.74 -25.73
N TYR A 415 -12.15 23.43 -24.89
CA TYR A 415 -12.47 24.84 -25.14
C TYR A 415 -11.25 25.75 -25.09
N TYR A 416 -10.28 25.45 -24.22
CA TYR A 416 -9.00 26.15 -24.19
C TYR A 416 -8.22 25.96 -25.50
N ASN A 417 -8.15 24.73 -26.02
CA ASN A 417 -7.52 24.40 -27.30
C ASN A 417 -8.21 25.11 -28.48
N MET A 418 -9.53 25.30 -28.39
CA MET A 418 -10.33 26.10 -29.33
C MET A 418 -10.17 27.63 -29.15
N LYS A 419 -9.41 28.08 -28.13
CA LYS A 419 -9.25 29.49 -27.73
C LYS A 419 -10.56 30.15 -27.26
N ASP A 420 -11.58 29.38 -26.90
CA ASP A 420 -12.76 29.88 -26.21
C ASP A 420 -12.47 29.92 -24.69
N TYR A 421 -11.60 30.87 -24.31
CA TYR A 421 -11.13 31.00 -22.94
C TYR A 421 -12.25 31.32 -21.94
N SER A 422 -13.34 31.95 -22.41
CA SER A 422 -14.51 32.25 -21.58
C SER A 422 -15.24 30.97 -21.16
N LYS A 423 -15.51 30.06 -22.11
CA LYS A 423 -16.10 28.76 -21.77
C LYS A 423 -15.13 27.90 -20.98
N ALA A 424 -13.85 27.83 -21.39
CA ALA A 424 -12.84 27.07 -20.67
C ALA A 424 -12.79 27.48 -19.19
N LEU A 425 -12.79 28.78 -18.89
CA LEU A 425 -12.80 29.29 -17.52
C LEU A 425 -14.04 28.81 -16.75
N SER A 426 -15.24 28.95 -17.35
CA SER A 426 -16.48 28.52 -16.70
C SER A 426 -16.48 27.04 -16.35
N TYR A 427 -15.93 26.19 -17.21
CA TYR A 427 -15.85 24.75 -16.97
C TYR A 427 -14.78 24.38 -15.92
N PHE A 428 -13.61 25.00 -15.96
CA PHE A 428 -12.60 24.80 -14.92
C PHE A 428 -13.09 25.27 -13.53
N GLU A 429 -13.84 26.36 -13.45
CA GLU A 429 -14.41 26.84 -12.18
C GLU A 429 -15.43 25.86 -11.60
N ARG A 430 -16.24 25.21 -12.44
CA ARG A 430 -17.14 24.11 -12.02
C ARG A 430 -16.37 22.90 -11.50
N ALA A 431 -15.31 22.49 -12.20
CA ALA A 431 -14.45 21.40 -11.74
C ALA A 431 -13.82 21.71 -10.37
N LEU A 432 -13.32 22.95 -10.19
CA LEU A 432 -12.71 23.38 -8.93
C LEU A 432 -13.72 23.38 -7.77
N ASP A 433 -14.95 23.82 -8.00
CA ASP A 433 -16.01 23.84 -6.98
C ASP A 433 -16.37 22.43 -6.50
N ILE A 434 -16.49 21.47 -7.42
CA ILE A 434 -16.72 20.06 -7.09
C ILE A 434 -15.56 19.52 -6.25
N LEU A 435 -14.31 19.71 -6.69
CA LEU A 435 -13.13 19.21 -5.97
C LEU A 435 -12.99 19.82 -4.58
N ARG A 436 -13.36 21.09 -4.37
CA ARG A 436 -13.37 21.74 -3.05
C ARG A 436 -14.37 21.12 -2.08
N ARG A 437 -15.52 20.66 -2.60
CA ARG A 437 -16.55 19.96 -1.80
C ARG A 437 -16.20 18.50 -1.55
N ALA A 438 -15.36 17.90 -2.39
CA ALA A 438 -15.04 16.48 -2.37
C ALA A 438 -13.73 16.14 -1.65
N LEU A 439 -12.72 17.01 -1.73
CA LEU A 439 -11.33 16.67 -1.37
C LEU A 439 -10.72 17.68 -0.38
N PRO A 440 -9.73 17.26 0.42
CA PRO A 440 -8.98 18.17 1.28
C PRO A 440 -8.33 19.31 0.46
N PRO A 441 -8.20 20.54 1.01
CA PRO A 441 -7.65 21.68 0.28
C PRO A 441 -6.23 21.50 -0.28
N THR A 442 -5.47 20.55 0.27
CA THR A 442 -4.10 20.20 -0.13
C THR A 442 -4.03 19.19 -1.28
N HIS A 443 -5.17 18.69 -1.77
CA HIS A 443 -5.19 17.65 -2.79
C HIS A 443 -4.58 18.14 -4.12
N PRO A 444 -3.69 17.37 -4.79
CA PRO A 444 -3.03 17.77 -6.04
C PRO A 444 -3.99 18.22 -7.14
N ASN A 445 -5.13 17.53 -7.31
CA ASN A 445 -6.12 17.89 -8.33
C ASN A 445 -6.66 19.32 -8.18
N ILE A 446 -6.88 19.80 -6.94
CA ILE A 446 -7.30 21.19 -6.70
C ILE A 446 -6.22 22.17 -7.17
N LYS A 447 -4.95 21.85 -6.91
CA LYS A 447 -3.81 22.66 -7.35
C LYS A 447 -3.73 22.70 -8.88
N ASN A 448 -3.90 21.54 -9.54
CA ASN A 448 -3.84 21.44 -10.99
C ASN A 448 -4.92 22.29 -11.67
N VAL A 449 -6.19 22.17 -11.23
CA VAL A 449 -7.29 22.96 -11.81
C VAL A 449 -7.10 24.46 -11.55
N LYS A 450 -6.60 24.87 -10.37
CA LYS A 450 -6.27 26.28 -10.11
C LYS A 450 -5.22 26.81 -11.07
N ASN A 451 -4.17 26.04 -11.34
CA ASN A 451 -3.15 26.41 -12.31
C ASN A 451 -3.75 26.58 -13.71
N SER A 452 -4.63 25.66 -14.14
CA SER A 452 -5.35 25.77 -15.42
C SER A 452 -6.19 27.05 -15.49
N ILE A 453 -6.92 27.39 -14.42
CA ILE A 453 -7.69 28.64 -14.31
C ILE A 453 -6.78 29.86 -14.46
N GLU A 454 -5.62 29.89 -13.80
CA GLU A 454 -4.66 30.99 -13.90
C GLU A 454 -4.11 31.13 -15.33
N ILE A 455 -3.83 30.02 -16.01
CA ILE A 455 -3.40 30.02 -17.41
C ILE A 455 -4.49 30.58 -18.31
N VAL A 456 -5.74 30.13 -18.15
CA VAL A 456 -6.87 30.64 -18.95
C VAL A 456 -7.09 32.13 -18.71
N LYS A 457 -7.01 32.60 -17.46
CA LYS A 457 -7.16 34.03 -17.11
C LYS A 457 -6.08 34.93 -17.71
N LYS A 458 -4.90 34.41 -18.01
CA LYS A 458 -3.85 35.18 -18.71
C LYS A 458 -4.12 35.34 -20.21
N ASN A 459 -4.96 34.48 -20.78
CA ASN A 459 -5.31 34.48 -22.20
C ASN A 459 -6.69 35.11 -22.49
N LEU A 460 -7.48 35.40 -21.45
CA LEU A 460 -8.66 36.26 -21.49
C LEU A 460 -8.26 37.73 -21.57
#